data_AF-A0A1H0SP42-F1
#
_entry.id   AF-A0A1H0SP42-F1
#
_cell.length_a   1.000
_cell.length_b   1.000
_cell.length_c   1.000
_cell.angle_alpha   90.00
_cell.angle_beta   90.00
_cell.angle_gamma   90.00
#
_symmetry.space_group_name_H-M   'P 1'
#
loop_
_entity.id
_entity.type
_entity.pdbx_description
1 polymer ?
#
loop_
_entity_poly.entity_id
_entity_poly.type
_entity_poly.pdbx_seq_one_letter_code
_entity_poly.pdbx_strand_id
1 'polypeptide(L)'
;MIEDRRSILQMLSESKITLDEADRLIAALERGHADAPQSSNRPPAGYDRAPSKYLRVIVDTDEDEGGPTKVNVRVPMQLLRAGVRLASIIPPHARDKVNAAMAENGVPFDINALKPENLEELVEQLNDLTVDVDQERTKVRIFCE
;
A
#
# COMPACT_ATOMS: atom_id res chain seq x y z
N MET A 1 1.44 25.98 -10.18
CA MET A 1 1.18 26.43 -8.79
C MET A 1 0.89 27.92 -8.70
N ILE A 2 1.92 28.78 -8.68
CA ILE A 2 1.73 30.24 -8.62
C ILE A 2 1.15 30.76 -9.94
N GLU A 3 1.52 30.12 -11.06
CA GLU A 3 1.05 30.49 -12.40
C GLU A 3 -0.45 30.18 -12.61
N ASP A 4 -0.93 29.00 -12.18
CA ASP A 4 -2.35 28.61 -12.27
C ASP A 4 -3.24 29.50 -11.41
N ARG A 5 -2.80 29.81 -10.18
CA ARG A 5 -3.50 30.75 -9.29
C ARG A 5 -3.55 32.15 -9.89
N ARG A 6 -2.46 32.60 -10.53
CA ARG A 6 -2.39 33.91 -11.19
C ARG A 6 -3.33 33.98 -12.40
N SER A 7 -3.45 32.89 -13.15
CA SER A 7 -4.38 32.78 -14.28
C SER A 7 -5.84 32.88 -13.85
N ILE A 8 -6.23 32.21 -12.75
CA ILE A 8 -7.61 32.31 -12.21
C ILE A 8 -7.94 33.74 -11.76
N LEU A 9 -7.01 34.41 -11.07
CA LEU A 9 -7.20 35.80 -10.64
C LEU A 9 -7.26 36.77 -11.84
N GLN A 10 -6.52 36.49 -12.91
CA GLN A 10 -6.62 37.25 -14.15
C GLN A 10 -8.01 37.07 -14.78
N MET A 11 -8.54 35.85 -14.86
CA MET A 11 -9.89 35.60 -15.38
C MET A 11 -10.99 36.30 -14.57
N LEU A 12 -10.83 36.41 -13.25
CA LEU A 12 -11.72 37.19 -12.38
C LEU A 12 -11.62 38.69 -12.70
N SER A 13 -10.42 39.21 -12.91
CA SER A 13 -10.22 40.63 -13.28
C SER A 13 -10.81 40.97 -14.64
N GLU A 14 -10.79 40.00 -15.56
CA GLU A 14 -11.37 40.11 -16.90
C GLU A 14 -12.89 39.85 -16.90
N SER A 15 -13.50 39.65 -15.73
CA SER A 15 -14.92 39.31 -15.55
C SER A 15 -15.39 38.07 -16.31
N LYS A 16 -14.46 37.17 -16.66
CA LYS A 16 -14.77 35.90 -17.37
C LYS A 16 -15.38 34.86 -16.44
N ILE A 17 -15.16 35.02 -15.14
CA ILE A 17 -15.69 34.19 -14.06
C ILE A 17 -16.17 35.10 -12.94
N THR A 18 -17.11 34.60 -12.15
CA THR A 18 -17.61 35.28 -10.94
C THR A 18 -16.68 35.03 -9.74
N LEU A 19 -16.86 35.84 -8.68
CA LEU A 19 -16.09 35.69 -7.43
C LEU A 19 -16.25 34.27 -6.85
N ASP A 20 -17.47 33.74 -6.84
CA ASP A 20 -17.77 32.41 -6.32
C ASP A 20 -17.12 31.29 -7.15
N GLU A 21 -17.05 31.46 -8.48
CA GLU A 21 -16.38 30.51 -9.37
C GLU A 21 -14.87 30.56 -9.19
N ALA A 22 -14.28 31.74 -9.04
CA ALA A 22 -12.86 31.89 -8.76
C ALA A 22 -12.48 31.24 -7.43
N ASP A 23 -13.29 31.42 -6.38
CA ASP A 23 -13.06 30.83 -5.06
C ASP A 23 -13.16 29.29 -5.11
N ARG A 24 -14.14 28.75 -5.84
CA ARG A 24 -14.27 27.31 -6.10
C ARG A 24 -13.08 26.73 -6.86
N LEU A 25 -12.57 27.44 -7.87
CA LEU A 25 -11.42 27.01 -8.67
C LEU A 25 -10.11 27.04 -7.88
N ILE A 26 -9.89 28.07 -7.07
CA ILE A 26 -8.71 28.16 -6.19
C ILE A 26 -8.76 27.04 -5.14
N ALA A 27 -9.92 26.84 -4.51
CA ALA A 27 -10.10 25.75 -3.55
C ALA A 27 -9.95 24.36 -4.19
N ALA A 28 -10.35 24.19 -5.46
CA ALA A 28 -10.13 22.96 -6.21
C ALA A 28 -8.66 22.76 -6.61
N LEU A 29 -7.92 23.83 -6.91
CA LEU A 29 -6.48 23.76 -7.19
C LEU A 29 -5.68 23.35 -5.94
N GLU A 30 -6.08 23.85 -4.77
CA GLU A 30 -5.50 23.48 -3.48
C GLU A 30 -5.86 22.02 -3.08
N ARG A 31 -7.10 21.57 -3.36
CA ARG A 31 -7.52 20.17 -3.13
C ARG A 31 -6.93 19.18 -4.14
N GLY A 32 -6.83 19.56 -5.41
CA GLY A 32 -6.32 18.75 -6.52
C GLY A 32 -4.81 18.48 -6.44
N HIS A 33 -4.11 19.08 -5.48
CA HIS A 33 -2.72 18.73 -5.14
C HIS A 33 -2.59 17.71 -4.01
N ALA A 34 -3.70 17.31 -3.37
CA ALA A 34 -3.75 16.09 -2.55
C ALA A 34 -4.30 14.89 -3.34
N ASP A 35 -4.93 15.11 -4.50
CA ASP A 35 -5.49 14.06 -5.36
C ASP A 35 -5.30 14.43 -6.85
N ALA A 36 -4.19 13.99 -7.43
CA ALA A 36 -4.12 13.77 -8.88
C ALA A 36 -4.80 12.43 -9.20
N PRO A 37 -5.61 12.34 -10.27
CA PRO A 37 -6.43 11.16 -10.55
C PRO A 37 -5.57 10.06 -11.18
N GLN A 38 -4.96 9.23 -10.34
CA GLN A 38 -4.72 7.84 -10.71
C GLN A 38 -5.87 7.02 -10.15
N SER A 39 -6.30 6.01 -10.90
CA SER A 39 -7.45 5.15 -10.67
C SER A 39 -7.31 4.27 -9.41
N SER A 40 -7.15 4.89 -8.25
CA SER A 40 -7.22 4.23 -6.96
C SER A 40 -8.60 4.50 -6.39
N ASN A 41 -9.39 3.44 -6.27
CA ASN A 41 -10.54 3.35 -5.39
C ASN A 41 -10.08 3.50 -3.93
N ARG A 42 -9.59 4.69 -3.56
CA ARG A 42 -9.08 5.00 -2.22
C ARG A 42 -10.24 5.64 -1.45
N PRO A 43 -10.80 4.97 -0.43
CA PRO A 43 -11.73 5.64 0.47
C PRO A 43 -10.97 6.73 1.25
N PRO A 44 -11.66 7.77 1.75
CA PRO A 44 -11.03 8.77 2.59
C PRO A 44 -10.37 8.10 3.81
N ALA A 45 -9.23 8.63 4.24
CA ALA A 45 -8.60 8.23 5.48
C ALA A 45 -9.47 8.75 6.64
N GLY A 46 -9.92 7.82 7.48
CA GLY A 46 -10.80 8.10 8.62
C GLY A 46 -12.20 7.50 8.42
N TYR A 47 -12.61 6.72 9.41
CA TYR A 47 -13.88 5.97 9.54
C TYR A 47 -13.89 4.56 8.91
N ASP A 48 -13.73 3.57 9.80
CA ASP A 48 -14.20 2.19 9.68
C ASP A 48 -14.10 1.55 8.28
N ARG A 49 -12.87 1.43 7.77
CA ARG A 49 -12.65 0.54 6.62
C ARG A 49 -12.90 -0.89 7.05
N ALA A 50 -13.77 -1.58 6.32
CA ALA A 50 -13.93 -3.02 6.46
C ALA A 50 -12.54 -3.69 6.36
N PRO A 51 -12.23 -4.67 7.22
CA PRO A 51 -10.91 -5.29 7.24
C PRO A 51 -10.62 -5.93 5.87
N SER A 52 -9.44 -5.65 5.32
CA SER A 52 -9.00 -6.25 4.07
C SER A 52 -9.04 -7.77 4.20
N LYS A 53 -9.52 -8.42 3.14
CA LYS A 53 -9.65 -9.87 3.10
C LYS A 53 -8.40 -10.51 2.52
N TYR A 54 -7.65 -9.81 1.68
CA TYR A 54 -6.48 -10.33 1.00
C TYR A 54 -5.33 -9.33 0.93
N LEU A 55 -4.10 -9.83 1.06
CA LEU A 55 -2.88 -9.17 0.61
C LEU A 55 -2.61 -9.62 -0.82
N ARG A 56 -2.47 -8.69 -1.75
CA ARG A 56 -2.26 -8.94 -3.17
C ARG A 56 -0.87 -8.48 -3.58
N VAL A 57 -0.11 -9.37 -4.20
CA VAL A 57 1.24 -9.10 -4.73
C VAL A 57 1.20 -9.30 -6.24
N ILE A 58 1.53 -8.26 -6.99
CA ILE A 58 1.63 -8.28 -8.44
C ILE A 58 3.05 -7.90 -8.80
N VAL A 59 3.71 -8.74 -9.59
CA VAL A 59 5.04 -8.47 -10.14
C VAL A 59 4.97 -8.64 -11.65
N ASP A 60 5.47 -7.66 -12.38
CA ASP A 60 5.67 -7.73 -13.83
C ASP A 60 7.13 -7.36 -14.11
N THR A 61 7.92 -8.29 -14.63
CA THR A 61 9.32 -8.06 -14.99
C THR A 61 9.58 -8.47 -16.42
N ASP A 62 10.19 -7.58 -17.18
CA ASP A 62 10.69 -7.86 -18.52
C ASP A 62 12.19 -8.19 -18.40
N GLU A 63 12.56 -9.47 -18.22
CA GLU A 63 13.96 -9.94 -18.21
C GLU A 63 14.42 -10.40 -19.61
N ASP A 64 15.67 -10.08 -19.99
CA ASP A 64 16.22 -10.35 -21.34
C ASP A 64 16.54 -11.83 -21.58
N GLU A 65 16.96 -12.57 -20.55
CA GLU A 65 17.47 -13.94 -20.72
C GLU A 65 16.47 -15.05 -20.33
N GLY A 66 15.34 -14.71 -19.71
CA GLY A 66 14.33 -15.66 -19.20
C GLY A 66 12.90 -15.45 -19.74
N GLY A 67 12.65 -14.35 -20.46
CA GLY A 67 11.31 -13.94 -20.87
C GLY A 67 10.52 -13.22 -19.76
N PRO A 68 9.35 -12.63 -20.09
CA PRO A 68 8.59 -11.83 -19.14
C PRO A 68 8.03 -12.70 -18.00
N THR A 69 8.34 -12.32 -16.76
CA THR A 69 7.82 -13.00 -15.56
C THR A 69 6.66 -12.21 -14.98
N LYS A 70 5.49 -12.86 -14.89
CA LYS A 70 4.28 -12.29 -14.31
C LYS A 70 3.86 -13.07 -13.08
N VAL A 71 3.85 -12.40 -11.94
CA VAL A 71 3.39 -12.96 -10.67
C VAL A 71 2.13 -12.23 -10.23
N ASN A 72 1.14 -13.00 -9.82
CA ASN A 72 -0.11 -12.48 -9.30
C ASN A 72 -0.57 -13.39 -8.16
N VAL A 73 -0.23 -13.00 -6.94
CA VAL A 73 -0.48 -13.77 -5.73
C VAL A 73 -1.54 -13.05 -4.90
N ARG A 74 -2.48 -13.84 -4.37
CA ARG A 74 -3.53 -13.37 -3.47
C ARG A 74 -3.48 -14.20 -2.19
N VAL A 75 -3.16 -13.55 -1.07
CA VAL A 75 -3.01 -14.20 0.23
C VAL A 75 -4.17 -13.78 1.14
N PRO A 76 -5.09 -14.69 1.52
CA PRO A 76 -6.13 -14.38 2.50
C PRO A 76 -5.52 -13.92 3.83
N MET A 77 -5.99 -12.80 4.37
CA MET A 77 -5.55 -12.30 5.68
C MET A 77 -5.84 -13.30 6.81
N GLN A 78 -6.86 -14.16 6.63
CA GLN A 78 -7.12 -15.28 7.54
C GLN A 78 -6.00 -16.33 7.56
N LEU A 79 -5.29 -16.56 6.45
CA LEU A 79 -4.15 -17.48 6.43
C LEU A 79 -2.96 -16.91 7.18
N LEU A 80 -2.72 -15.60 7.11
CA LEU A 80 -1.70 -14.94 7.92
C LEU A 80 -2.02 -15.11 9.42
N ARG A 81 -3.28 -14.90 9.81
CA ARG A 81 -3.77 -15.17 11.17
C ARG A 81 -3.59 -16.64 11.58
N ALA A 82 -3.90 -17.58 10.69
CA ALA A 82 -3.72 -19.00 10.96
C ALA A 82 -2.25 -19.40 11.06
N GLY A 83 -1.36 -18.83 10.26
CA GLY A 83 0.07 -19.10 10.27
C GLY A 83 0.72 -18.83 11.62
N VAL A 84 0.32 -17.75 12.31
CA VAL A 84 0.80 -17.45 13.68
C VAL A 84 0.27 -18.43 14.71
N ARG A 85 -1.00 -18.85 14.58
CA ARG A 85 -1.55 -19.92 15.44
C ARG A 85 -0.83 -21.23 15.21
N LEU A 86 -0.46 -21.55 13.97
CA LEU A 86 0.35 -22.72 13.64
C LEU A 86 1.79 -22.59 14.18
N ALA A 87 2.38 -21.41 14.16
CA ALA A 87 3.67 -21.17 14.81
C ALA A 87 3.61 -21.41 16.33
N SER A 88 2.47 -21.08 16.97
CA SER A 88 2.30 -21.27 18.42
C SER A 88 2.28 -22.73 18.88
N ILE A 89 1.94 -23.68 17.99
CA ILE A 89 1.94 -25.12 18.28
C ILE A 89 3.29 -25.80 17.99
N ILE A 90 4.25 -25.08 17.40
CA ILE A 90 5.59 -25.61 17.16
C ILE A 90 6.34 -25.69 18.51
N PRO A 91 6.91 -26.85 18.89
CA PRO A 91 7.69 -26.98 20.12
C PRO A 91 8.89 -26.01 20.14
N PRO A 92 9.27 -25.45 21.31
CA PRO A 92 10.32 -24.43 21.42
C PRO A 92 11.63 -24.80 20.71
N HIS A 93 12.13 -26.02 20.94
CA HIS A 93 13.35 -26.53 20.29
C HIS A 93 13.27 -26.53 18.74
N ALA A 94 12.09 -26.76 18.17
CA ALA A 94 11.91 -26.74 16.73
C ALA A 94 11.87 -25.29 16.19
N ARG A 95 11.32 -24.34 16.96
CA ARG A 95 11.33 -22.91 16.62
C ARG A 95 12.76 -22.38 16.57
N ASP A 96 13.59 -22.74 17.56
CA ASP A 96 14.98 -22.29 17.63
C ASP A 96 15.82 -22.76 16.43
N LYS A 97 15.61 -24.01 15.99
CA LYS A 97 16.26 -24.56 14.79
C LYS A 97 15.86 -23.81 13.52
N VAL A 98 14.58 -23.49 13.38
CA VAL A 98 14.08 -22.75 12.22
C VAL A 98 14.60 -21.31 12.24
N ASN A 99 14.57 -20.64 13.40
CA ASN A 99 15.12 -19.29 13.57
C ASN A 99 16.61 -19.23 13.22
N ALA A 100 17.41 -20.20 13.68
CA ALA A 100 18.83 -20.29 13.34
C ALA A 100 19.04 -20.42 11.83
N ALA A 101 18.29 -21.31 11.17
CA ALA A 101 18.36 -21.48 9.72
C ALA A 101 17.94 -20.22 8.95
N MET A 102 16.90 -19.50 9.42
CA MET A 102 16.48 -18.24 8.79
C MET A 102 17.53 -17.13 8.95
N ALA A 103 18.11 -17.01 10.14
CA ALA A 103 19.17 -16.03 10.41
C ALA A 103 20.42 -16.28 9.56
N GLU A 104 20.81 -17.55 9.36
CA GLU A 104 21.89 -17.93 8.44
C GLU A 104 21.60 -17.51 6.98
N ASN A 105 20.33 -17.49 6.59
CA ASN A 105 19.89 -17.03 5.26
C ASN A 105 19.59 -15.52 5.20
N GLY A 106 19.99 -14.76 6.22
CA GLY A 106 19.84 -13.30 6.25
C GLY A 106 18.41 -12.80 6.42
N VAL A 107 17.49 -13.66 6.87
CA VAL A 107 16.10 -13.28 7.15
C VAL A 107 15.99 -13.01 8.66
N PRO A 108 15.87 -11.73 9.10
CA PRO A 108 15.74 -11.38 10.51
C PRO A 108 14.30 -11.62 10.97
N PHE A 109 13.92 -12.89 11.10
CA PHE A 109 12.58 -13.31 11.49
C PHE A 109 12.65 -14.22 12.72
N ASP A 110 11.94 -13.84 13.79
CA ASP A 110 11.85 -14.63 15.02
C ASP A 110 10.44 -15.18 15.21
N ILE A 111 10.30 -16.50 15.07
CA ILE A 111 9.05 -17.22 15.25
C ILE A 111 8.54 -17.14 16.70
N ASN A 112 9.42 -16.90 17.67
CA ASN A 112 9.05 -16.76 19.08
C ASN A 112 8.39 -15.40 19.37
N ALA A 113 8.66 -14.38 18.56
CA ALA A 113 8.05 -13.06 18.67
C ALA A 113 6.62 -12.98 18.07
N LEU A 114 6.22 -14.00 17.31
CA LEU A 114 4.88 -14.11 16.72
C LEU A 114 3.85 -14.49 17.80
N LYS A 115 3.24 -13.46 18.39
CA LYS A 115 2.09 -13.59 19.27
C LYS A 115 0.80 -13.20 18.56
N PRO A 116 -0.34 -13.84 18.88
CA PRO A 116 -1.62 -13.47 18.29
C PRO A 116 -1.98 -11.99 18.50
N GLU A 117 -1.63 -11.42 19.65
CA GLU A 117 -1.96 -10.04 20.00
C GLU A 117 -1.20 -9.04 19.11
N ASN A 118 0.10 -9.25 18.93
CA ASN A 118 0.95 -8.41 18.07
C ASN A 118 0.55 -8.51 16.59
N LEU A 119 -0.07 -9.63 16.19
CA LEU A 119 -0.48 -9.85 14.81
C LEU A 119 -1.73 -9.07 14.44
N GLU A 120 -2.71 -8.91 15.34
CA GLU A 120 -3.92 -8.17 14.99
C GLU A 120 -3.58 -6.69 14.73
N GLU A 121 -2.70 -6.11 15.54
CA GLU A 121 -2.15 -4.76 15.31
C GLU A 121 -1.33 -4.70 14.01
N LEU A 122 -0.49 -5.69 13.73
CA LEU A 122 0.25 -5.76 12.47
C LEU A 122 -0.68 -5.87 11.26
N VAL A 123 -1.74 -6.67 11.35
CA VAL A 123 -2.75 -6.84 10.29
C VAL A 123 -3.52 -5.54 10.07
N GLU A 124 -3.84 -4.82 11.14
CA GLU A 124 -4.45 -3.50 11.07
C GLU A 124 -3.54 -2.51 10.33
N GLN A 125 -2.25 -2.46 10.69
CA GLN A 125 -1.26 -1.63 9.99
C GLN A 125 -1.02 -2.07 8.53
N LEU A 126 -1.07 -3.37 8.25
CA LEU A 126 -0.94 -3.91 6.90
C LEU A 126 -2.10 -3.49 5.99
N ASN A 127 -3.29 -3.19 6.52
CA ASN A 127 -4.41 -2.71 5.69
C ASN A 127 -4.07 -1.40 4.94
N ASP A 128 -3.21 -0.57 5.52
CA ASP A 128 -2.75 0.68 4.90
C ASP A 128 -1.44 0.53 4.12
N LEU A 129 -0.81 -0.66 4.16
CA LEU A 129 0.41 -0.92 3.41
C LEU A 129 0.12 -0.91 1.91
N THR A 130 0.76 0.02 1.21
CA THR A 130 0.86 0.02 -0.24
C THR A 130 2.32 0.14 -0.62
N VAL A 131 2.81 -0.79 -1.43
CA VAL A 131 4.15 -0.73 -2.03
C VAL A 131 3.97 -0.67 -3.53
N ASP A 132 4.52 0.36 -4.15
CA ASP A 132 4.57 0.51 -5.60
C ASP A 132 6.02 0.77 -6.01
N VAL A 133 6.57 -0.13 -6.80
CA VAL A 133 7.89 0.00 -7.41
C VAL A 133 7.68 0.05 -8.90
N ASP A 134 8.05 1.15 -9.54
CA ASP A 134 8.05 1.31 -10.98
C ASP A 134 9.47 1.60 -11.46
N GLN A 135 10.12 0.58 -12.01
CA GLN A 135 11.41 0.68 -12.68
C GLN A 135 11.24 0.32 -14.15
N GLU A 136 12.18 0.75 -15.01
CA GLU A 136 12.11 0.58 -16.48
C GLU A 136 11.74 -0.84 -16.94
N ARG A 137 12.12 -1.86 -16.15
CA ARG A 137 11.93 -3.28 -16.48
C ARG A 137 11.22 -4.08 -15.41
N THR A 138 10.78 -3.46 -14.33
CA THR A 138 10.24 -4.17 -13.16
C THR A 138 9.19 -3.33 -12.49
N LYS A 139 7.98 -3.88 -12.40
CA LYS A 139 6.85 -3.29 -11.68
C LYS A 139 6.42 -4.22 -10.56
N VAL A 140 6.41 -3.73 -9.33
CA VAL A 140 5.93 -4.48 -8.15
C VAL A 140 4.85 -3.67 -7.47
N ARG A 141 3.68 -4.27 -7.27
CA ARG A 141 2.57 -3.69 -6.52
C ARG A 141 2.14 -4.63 -5.42
N ILE A 142 2.15 -4.13 -4.19
CA ILE A 142 1.67 -4.83 -3.00
C ILE A 142 0.61 -3.97 -2.34
N PHE A 143 -0.59 -4.51 -2.15
CA PHE A 143 -1.69 -3.78 -1.51
C PHE A 143 -2.70 -4.76 -0.90
N CYS A 144 -3.55 -4.24 -0.02
CA CYS A 144 -4.64 -4.98 0.61
C CYS A 144 -5.99 -4.71 -0.08
N GLU A 145 -6.84 -5.74 -0.21
CA GLU A 145 -8.19 -5.71 -0.82
C GLU A 145 -9.24 -6.49 -0.01
#